data_AF-A0A821PHX7-F1
#
_entry.id   AF-A0A821PHX7-F1
#
_cell.length_a   1.000
_cell.length_b   1.000
_cell.length_c   1.000
_cell.angle_alpha   90.00
_cell.angle_beta   90.00
_cell.angle_gamma   90.00
#
_symmetry.space_group_name_H-M   'P 1'
#
loop_
_entity.id
_entity.type
_entity.pdbx_description
1 polymer ?
#
loop_
_entity_poly.entity_id
_entity_poly.type
_entity_poly.pdbx_seq_one_letter_code
_entity_poly.pdbx_strand_id
1 'polypeptide(L)' 'GIGAVLLQITPNGDRPLAYMSKKLTKAQTKWPTIEQECYAIVQAIEKWDKYLRGHEFILETDHEPLIHFTNK' A
#
# COMPACT_ATOMS: atom_id res chain seq x y z
N GLY A 1 -4.31 -2.38 -12.51
CA GLY A 1 -4.31 -1.02 -11.91
C GLY A 1 -4.01 -1.20 -10.44
N ILE A 2 -3.51 -0.19 -9.75
CA ILE A 2 -3.16 -0.31 -8.32
C ILE A 2 -3.98 0.66 -7.48
N GLY A 3 -4.23 0.30 -6.24
CA GLY A 3 -4.92 1.14 -5.27
C GLY A 3 -4.47 0.85 -3.86
N ALA A 4 -4.73 1.80 -2.96
CA ALA A 4 -4.50 1.66 -1.53
C ALA A 4 -5.50 2.53 -0.76
N VAL A 5 -5.76 2.17 0.49
CA VAL A 5 -6.50 3.00 1.44
C VAL A 5 -5.65 3.25 2.67
N LEU A 6 -5.64 4.49 3.16
CA LEU A 6 -5.06 4.85 4.45
C LEU A 6 -6.17 4.85 5.48
N LEU A 7 -6.06 4.00 6.49
CA LEU A 7 -7.02 3.91 7.59
C LEU A 7 -6.42 4.49 8.86
N GLN A 8 -7.27 5.16 9.64
CA GLN A 8 -6.99 5.49 11.04
C GLN A 8 -7.73 4.47 11.91
N ILE A 9 -6.96 3.69 12.67
CA ILE A 9 -7.50 2.74 13.64
C ILE A 9 -7.96 3.53 14.88
N THR A 10 -9.21 3.36 15.28
CA THR A 10 -9.76 4.00 16.49
C THR A 10 -10.56 3.00 17.31
N PRO A 11 -10.79 3.24 18.62
CA PRO A 11 -11.62 2.36 19.44
C PRO A 11 -13.06 2.18 18.92
N ASN A 12 -13.54 3.12 18.09
CA ASN A 12 -14.88 3.11 17.52
C ASN A 12 -14.91 2.49 16.10
N GLY A 13 -13.83 1.84 15.68
CA GLY A 13 -13.65 1.25 14.37
C GLY A 13 -12.75 2.06 13.43
N ASP A 14 -12.39 1.43 12.33
CA ASP A 14 -11.43 1.97 11.36
C ASP A 14 -12.07 3.03 10.48
N ARG A 15 -11.36 4.13 10.28
CA ARG A 15 -11.86 5.28 9.49
C ARG A 15 -10.94 5.57 8.32
N PRO A 16 -11.46 5.65 7.08
CA PRO A 16 -10.64 6.00 5.94
C PRO A 16 -10.22 7.47 5.99
N LEU A 17 -8.90 7.70 5.92
CA LEU A 17 -8.29 9.02 5.83
C LEU A 17 -8.04 9.44 4.38
N ALA A 18 -7.60 8.50 3.54
CA ALA A 18 -7.26 8.78 2.15
C ALA A 18 -7.39 7.54 1.28
N TYR A 19 -7.66 7.77 0.00
CA TYR A 19 -7.72 6.74 -1.04
C TYR A 19 -6.71 7.06 -2.14
N MET A 20 -6.08 6.01 -2.67
CA MET A 20 -5.22 6.08 -3.84
C MET A 20 -5.72 5.10 -4.90
N SER A 21 -5.78 5.57 -6.14
CA SER A 21 -5.95 4.73 -7.33
C SER A 21 -5.05 5.26 -8.43
N LYS A 22 -4.30 4.37 -9.09
CA LYS A 22 -3.40 4.72 -10.18
C LYS A 22 -3.50 3.67 -11.30
N LYS A 23 -3.66 4.17 -12.53
CA LYS A 23 -3.57 3.32 -13.72
C LYS A 23 -2.11 2.92 -13.93
N LEU A 24 -1.89 1.64 -14.15
CA LEU A 24 -0.58 1.13 -14.56
C LEU A 24 -0.32 1.48 -16.03
N THR A 25 0.95 1.75 -16.36
CA THR A 25 1.35 1.91 -17.76
C THR A 25 1.32 0.57 -18.50
N LYS A 26 1.38 0.59 -19.85
CA LYS A 26 1.43 -0.64 -20.66
C LYS A 26 2.59 -1.57 -20.32
N ALA A 27 3.71 -1.02 -19.82
CA ALA A 27 4.84 -1.81 -19.36
C ALA A 27 4.52 -2.45 -17.99
N GLN A 28 3.99 -1.64 -17.07
CA GLN A 28 3.67 -2.06 -15.70
C GLN A 28 2.55 -3.11 -15.65
N THR A 29 1.61 -3.07 -16.58
CA THR A 29 0.56 -4.10 -16.68
C THR A 29 1.10 -5.49 -17.02
N LYS A 30 2.36 -5.59 -17.50
CA LYS A 30 3.01 -6.86 -17.81
C LYS A 30 3.87 -7.39 -16.66
N TRP A 31 4.03 -6.62 -15.59
CA TRP A 31 4.78 -7.06 -14.42
C TRP A 31 4.07 -8.22 -13.72
N PRO A 32 4.80 -9.12 -13.06
CA PRO A 32 4.23 -10.07 -12.13
C PRO A 32 3.34 -9.37 -11.09
N THR A 33 2.29 -10.05 -10.62
CA THR A 33 1.35 -9.49 -9.63
C THR A 33 2.06 -8.96 -8.38
N ILE A 34 3.04 -9.73 -7.86
CA ILE A 34 3.84 -9.34 -6.71
C ILE A 34 4.59 -8.01 -6.91
N GLU A 35 5.11 -7.74 -8.12
CA GLU A 35 5.78 -6.48 -8.44
C GLU A 35 4.77 -5.33 -8.53
N GLN A 36 3.57 -5.58 -9.04
CA GLN A 36 2.51 -4.58 -9.11
C GLN A 36 2.03 -4.18 -7.69
N GLU A 37 1.92 -5.13 -6.78
CA GLU A 37 1.53 -4.88 -5.38
C GLU A 37 2.65 -4.21 -4.59
N CYS A 38 3.91 -4.65 -4.72
CA CYS A 38 5.08 -3.95 -4.19
C CYS A 38 5.09 -2.48 -4.64
N TYR A 39 4.85 -2.25 -5.93
CA TYR A 39 4.79 -0.91 -6.48
C TYR A 39 3.59 -0.11 -5.91
N ALA A 40 2.44 -0.75 -5.67
CA ALA A 40 1.31 -0.11 -5.01
C ALA A 40 1.66 0.38 -3.59
N ILE A 41 2.37 -0.44 -2.81
CA ILE A 41 2.84 -0.12 -1.45
C ILE A 41 3.78 1.09 -1.49
N VAL A 42 4.82 1.05 -2.33
CA VAL A 42 5.78 2.16 -2.45
C VAL A 42 5.07 3.45 -2.84
N GLN A 43 4.17 3.39 -3.83
CA GLN A 43 3.40 4.57 -4.26
C GLN A 43 2.48 5.10 -3.16
N ALA A 44 1.89 4.25 -2.34
CA ALA A 44 1.05 4.65 -1.22
C ALA A 44 1.87 5.36 -0.14
N ILE A 45 3.03 4.79 0.23
CA ILE A 45 3.94 5.37 1.23
C ILE A 45 4.46 6.73 0.75
N GLU A 46 4.93 6.83 -0.49
CA GLU A 46 5.39 8.10 -1.08
C GLU A 46 4.27 9.16 -1.08
N LYS A 47 3.05 8.77 -1.46
CA LYS A 47 1.90 9.70 -1.51
C LYS A 47 1.49 10.20 -0.14
N TRP A 48 1.61 9.36 0.89
CA TRP A 48 1.18 9.64 2.25
C TRP A 48 2.33 9.86 3.22
N ASP A 49 3.52 10.19 2.71
CA ASP A 49 4.71 10.47 3.52
C ASP A 49 4.43 11.48 4.63
N LYS A 50 3.67 12.55 4.33
CA LYS A 50 3.25 13.55 5.32
C LYS A 50 2.39 13.01 6.48
N TYR A 51 1.73 11.86 6.31
CA TYR A 51 0.93 11.20 7.33
C TYR A 51 1.71 10.09 8.05
N LEU A 52 2.59 9.39 7.32
CA LEU A 52 3.29 8.20 7.81
C LEU A 52 4.66 8.51 8.42
N ARG A 53 5.32 9.59 7.98
CA ARG A 53 6.68 9.93 8.42
C ARG A 53 6.71 10.16 9.93
N GLY A 54 7.57 9.38 10.60
CA GLY A 54 7.75 9.45 12.05
C GLY A 54 6.71 8.65 12.85
N HIS A 55 5.81 7.92 12.18
CA HIS A 55 4.83 7.06 12.81
C HIS A 55 5.06 5.59 12.42
N GLU A 56 4.90 4.69 13.38
CA GLU A 56 4.74 3.28 13.08
C GLU A 56 3.33 3.06 12.50
N PHE A 57 3.23 2.24 11.47
CA PHE A 57 1.97 1.91 10.83
C PHE A 57 1.94 0.44 10.42
N ILE A 58 0.74 -0.09 10.29
CA ILE A 58 0.51 -1.45 9.83
C ILE A 58 0.28 -1.41 8.33
N LEU A 59 0.99 -2.26 7.59
CA LEU A 59 0.77 -2.46 6.17
C LEU A 59 -0.01 -3.76 5.97
N GLU A 60 -1.24 -3.64 5.49
CA GLU A 60 -2.08 -4.79 5.13
C GLU A 60 -2.10 -4.97 3.61
N THR A 61 -1.82 -6.18 3.16
CA THR A 61 -1.89 -6.60 1.76
C THR A 61 -2.48 -8.01 1.70
N ASP A 62 -3.26 -8.26 0.66
CA ASP A 62 -3.87 -9.56 0.37
C ASP A 62 -2.89 -10.56 -0.26
N HIS A 63 -1.63 -10.17 -0.49
CA HIS A 63 -0.61 -11.03 -1.08
C HIS A 63 0.34 -11.63 -0.04
N GLU A 64 0.09 -12.89 0.33
CA GLU A 64 0.92 -13.67 1.26
C GLU A 64 2.43 -13.69 0.92
N PRO A 65 2.87 -13.74 -0.36
CA PRO A 65 4.30 -13.72 -0.70
C PRO A 65 5.07 -12.47 -0.25
N LEU A 66 4.38 -11.33 -0.05
CA LEU A 66 5.03 -10.10 0.43
C LEU A 66 5.40 -10.15 1.91
N ILE A 67 4.76 -11.03 2.68
CA ILE A 67 5.08 -11.26 4.10
C ILE A 67 6.47 -11.90 4.25
N HIS A 68 6.96 -12.62 3.24
CA HIS A 68 8.30 -13.22 3.27
C HIS A 68 9.44 -12.22 3.03
N PHE A 69 9.17 -11.02 2.49
CA PHE A 69 10.19 -9.98 2.33
C PHE A 69 10.47 -9.20 3.62
N THR A 70 9.52 -9.17 4.56
CA THR A 70 9.62 -8.42 5.82
C THR A 70 10.25 -9.21 6.98
N ASN A 71 10.48 -10.52 6.84
CA ASN A 71 11.03 -11.40 7.88
C ASN A 71 12.53 -11.71 7.72
N LYS A 72 13.35 -10.74 7.32
CA LYS A 72 14.81 -10.92 7.21
C LYS A 72 15.59 -10.05 8.18
#